data_AF-A0AAE3R115-F1
#
_entry.id   AF-A0AAE3R115-F1
#
_cell.length_a   1.000
_cell.length_b   1.000
_cell.length_c   1.000
_cell.angle_alpha   90.00
_cell.angle_beta   90.00
_cell.angle_gamma   90.00
#
_symmetry.space_group_name_H-M   'P 1'
#
loop_
_entity.id
_entity.type
_entity.pdbx_description
1 polymer ?
#
loop_
_entity_poly.entity_id
_entity_poly.type
_entity_poly.pdbx_seq_one_letter_code
_entity_poly.pdbx_strand_id
1 'polypeptide(L)'
;MIETPIMAEANPIMEIEYEKEKMKQVIVTDSFKKGFNALYVSSPIKKPFLMPILLGCEPSKQGHFKVRPFQKATIMGVFACGENNSMKPSVANAGYKGNLTGAVVNESLVEVLITNIESDTENKHVVRNLKDFFPDLKINYDIEYEKIHLFPCQHNILRVEGLQINILSIIKLINNMGFECQLLEDKIC
;
A
#
# COMPACT_ATOMS: atom_id res chain seq x y z
N MET A 1 44.35 18.57 -9.22
CA MET A 1 43.06 18.70 -8.50
C MET A 1 42.87 20.18 -8.26
N ILE A 2 41.78 20.77 -8.77
CA ILE A 2 41.45 22.17 -8.46
C ILE A 2 40.63 22.12 -7.18
N GLU A 3 41.22 22.53 -6.07
CA GLU A 3 40.47 22.77 -4.84
C GLU A 3 39.63 24.03 -5.06
N THR A 4 38.31 23.88 -5.25
CA THR A 4 37.42 25.03 -5.17
C THR A 4 37.28 25.42 -3.70
N PRO A 5 37.71 26.61 -3.28
CA PRO A 5 37.60 27.03 -1.88
C PRO A 5 36.12 27.15 -1.50
N ILE A 6 35.69 26.36 -0.52
CA ILE A 6 34.35 26.43 0.06
C ILE A 6 34.40 27.46 1.20
N MET A 7 33.54 28.47 1.13
CA MET A 7 33.35 29.44 2.21
C MET A 7 32.38 28.86 3.25
N ALA A 8 32.76 28.89 4.51
CA ALA A 8 31.92 28.48 5.63
C ALA A 8 31.56 29.71 6.50
N GLU A 9 30.30 29.82 6.88
CA GLU A 9 29.77 30.87 7.75
C GLU A 9 28.84 30.21 8.78
N ALA A 10 28.98 30.58 10.05
CA ALA A 10 28.29 29.96 11.18
C ALA A 10 27.16 30.84 11.74
N ASN A 11 27.12 32.12 11.37
CA ASN A 11 26.05 33.03 11.77
C ASN A 11 24.69 32.63 11.14
N PRO A 12 23.57 32.87 11.84
CA PRO A 12 22.24 32.54 11.32
C PRO A 12 21.92 33.37 10.07
N ILE A 13 21.21 32.76 9.12
CA ILE A 13 20.64 33.49 7.99
C ILE A 13 19.55 34.42 8.53
N MET A 14 19.66 35.72 8.25
CA MET A 14 18.64 36.72 8.59
C MET A 14 17.52 36.75 7.55
N GLU A 15 17.89 36.76 6.27
CA GLU A 15 16.93 36.94 5.17
C GLU A 15 17.47 36.32 3.87
N ILE A 16 16.54 35.93 2.99
CA ILE A 16 16.83 35.56 1.60
C ILE A 16 16.11 36.58 0.72
N GLU A 17 16.87 37.36 -0.05
CA GLU A 17 16.29 38.33 -0.97
C GLU A 17 15.96 37.67 -2.31
N TYR A 18 14.78 38.01 -2.84
CA TYR A 18 14.27 37.55 -4.12
C TYR A 18 14.07 38.72 -5.07
N GLU A 19 14.32 38.51 -6.36
CA GLU A 19 13.99 39.45 -7.42
C GLU A 19 13.34 38.69 -8.58
N LYS A 20 12.14 39.09 -8.99
CA LYS A 20 11.37 38.42 -10.05
C LYS A 20 11.30 36.90 -9.84
N GLU A 21 10.95 36.48 -8.62
CA GLU A 21 10.81 35.07 -8.19
C GLU A 21 12.11 34.25 -8.22
N LYS A 22 13.25 34.87 -8.50
CA LYS A 22 14.56 34.22 -8.42
C LYS A 22 15.29 34.66 -7.17
N MET A 23 15.90 33.70 -6.48
CA MET A 23 16.81 33.99 -5.39
C MET A 23 17.96 34.86 -5.92
N LYS A 24 18.25 35.94 -5.21
CA LYS A 24 19.31 36.87 -5.54
C LYS A 24 20.50 36.70 -4.61
N GLN A 25 20.25 36.74 -3.29
CA GLN A 25 21.30 36.68 -2.28
C GLN A 25 20.80 36.19 -0.92
N VAL A 26 21.73 35.71 -0.09
CA VAL A 26 21.54 35.40 1.32
C VAL A 26 22.15 36.53 2.15
N ILE A 27 21.41 36.98 3.17
CA ILE A 27 21.86 37.96 4.17
C ILE A 27 22.11 37.20 5.47
N VAL A 28 23.33 37.28 5.98
CA VAL A 28 23.72 36.66 7.26
C VAL A 28 23.88 37.73 8.34
N THR A 29 24.43 38.88 7.98
CA THR A 29 24.46 40.10 8.79
C THR A 29 24.24 41.30 7.87
N ASP A 30 23.96 42.48 8.43
CA ASP A 30 23.83 43.71 7.64
C ASP A 30 25.07 44.02 6.78
N SER A 31 26.24 43.58 7.25
CA SER A 31 27.53 43.73 6.57
C SER A 31 27.92 42.55 5.70
N PHE A 32 27.23 41.41 5.81
CA PHE A 32 27.54 40.19 5.06
C PHE A 32 26.35 39.73 4.22
N LYS A 33 26.43 40.08 2.93
CA LYS A 33 25.48 39.68 1.87
C LYS A 33 26.22 38.95 0.77
N LYS A 34 25.67 37.81 0.31
CA LYS A 34 26.31 37.01 -0.74
C LYS A 34 25.31 36.51 -1.77
N GLY A 35 25.61 36.77 -3.04
CA GLY A 35 24.79 36.35 -4.18
C GLY A 35 24.86 34.84 -4.44
N PHE A 36 23.70 34.21 -4.64
CA PHE A 36 23.57 32.80 -4.96
C PHE A 36 22.38 32.56 -5.89
N ASN A 37 22.51 31.58 -6.77
CA ASN A 37 21.46 31.18 -7.72
C ASN A 37 20.55 30.08 -7.17
N ALA A 38 20.99 29.38 -6.13
CA ALA A 38 20.28 28.28 -5.50
C ALA A 38 20.71 28.14 -4.03
N LEU A 39 19.79 27.67 -3.21
CA LEU A 39 20.02 27.32 -1.81
C LEU A 39 19.66 25.85 -1.60
N TYR A 40 20.58 25.10 -1.00
CA TYR A 40 20.34 23.72 -0.56
C TYR A 40 20.22 23.73 0.95
N VAL A 41 19.10 23.22 1.48
CA VAL A 41 18.85 23.16 2.91
C VAL A 41 18.81 21.71 3.34
N SER A 42 19.71 21.32 4.24
CA SER A 42 19.57 20.07 4.99
C SER A 42 18.67 20.35 6.20
N SER A 43 17.36 20.34 5.97
CA SER A 43 16.41 20.48 7.08
C SER A 43 16.27 19.12 7.77
N PRO A 44 16.45 19.02 9.10
CA PRO A 44 16.01 17.85 9.82
C PRO A 44 14.48 17.82 9.74
N ILE A 45 13.96 17.03 8.81
CA ILE A 45 12.53 16.84 8.60
C ILE A 45 11.95 16.25 9.90
N LYS A 46 11.50 17.09 10.83
CA LYS A 46 10.57 16.69 11.89
C LYS A 46 9.19 16.66 11.25
N LYS A 47 8.84 15.53 10.63
CA LYS A 47 7.45 15.25 10.24
C LYS A 47 6.66 14.93 11.51
N PRO A 48 5.68 15.76 11.95
CA PRO A 48 4.81 15.38 13.05
C PRO A 48 3.89 14.25 12.58
N PHE A 49 4.22 13.05 13.01
CA PHE A 49 3.56 11.80 12.63
C PHE A 49 2.33 11.52 13.51
N LEU A 50 1.39 12.45 13.58
CA LEU A 50 0.28 12.34 14.53
C LEU A 50 -0.66 11.17 14.21
N MET A 51 -1.04 10.98 12.94
CA MET A 51 -2.01 9.95 12.57
C MET A 51 -1.55 8.53 12.90
N PRO A 52 -0.35 8.07 12.54
CA PRO A 52 -0.02 6.68 12.80
C PRO A 52 0.27 6.40 14.28
N ILE A 53 0.72 7.41 15.04
CA ILE A 53 0.82 7.29 16.50
C ILE A 53 -0.58 7.12 17.11
N LEU A 54 -1.57 7.92 16.70
CA LEU A 54 -2.95 7.78 17.16
C LEU A 54 -3.58 6.43 16.77
N LEU A 55 -3.15 5.84 15.65
CA LEU A 55 -3.55 4.49 15.25
C LEU A 55 -2.84 3.38 16.07
N GLY A 56 -1.84 3.71 16.88
CA GLY A 56 -1.06 2.76 17.68
C GLY A 56 0.16 2.17 16.95
N CYS A 57 0.57 2.74 15.81
CA CYS A 57 1.78 2.31 15.11
C CYS A 57 3.03 2.67 15.90
N GLU A 58 3.98 1.74 15.97
CA GLU A 58 5.24 1.98 16.66
C GLU A 58 6.19 2.87 15.84
N PRO A 59 6.82 3.89 16.44
CA PRO A 59 7.94 4.57 15.82
C PRO A 59 9.17 3.66 15.80
N SER A 60 10.00 3.80 14.78
CA SER A 60 11.32 3.20 14.70
C SER A 60 12.33 4.04 15.48
N LYS A 61 13.46 3.41 15.86
CA LYS A 61 14.58 4.11 16.55
C LYS A 61 15.15 5.28 15.75
N GLN A 62 14.89 5.35 14.44
CA GLN A 62 15.42 6.37 13.54
C GLN A 62 14.41 7.49 13.23
N GLY A 63 13.27 7.53 13.93
CA GLY A 63 12.26 8.58 13.73
C GLY A 63 11.35 8.38 12.52
N HIS A 64 11.27 7.15 11.99
CA HIS A 64 10.32 6.74 10.94
C HIS A 64 9.28 5.76 11.50
N PHE A 65 8.33 5.27 10.72
CA PHE A 65 7.44 4.19 11.19
C PHE A 65 8.09 2.82 11.09
N LYS A 66 7.91 2.03 12.15
CA LYS A 66 8.31 0.64 12.17
C LYS A 66 7.33 -0.17 11.34
N VAL A 67 7.86 -0.92 10.39
CA VAL A 67 7.12 -1.92 9.62
C VAL A 67 7.78 -3.28 9.76
N ARG A 68 6.95 -4.32 9.67
CA ARG A 68 7.33 -5.71 9.45
C ARG A 68 7.68 -5.93 7.97
N PRO A 69 8.18 -7.12 7.59
CA PRO A 69 8.30 -7.50 6.18
C PRO A 69 6.99 -7.25 5.42
N PHE A 70 7.11 -7.00 4.11
CA PHE A 70 5.97 -6.70 3.23
C PHE A 70 5.19 -5.42 3.59
N GLN A 71 5.87 -4.42 4.19
CA GLN A 71 5.33 -3.07 4.45
C GLN A 71 4.17 -3.03 5.46
N LYS A 72 3.95 -4.12 6.21
CA LYS A 72 2.91 -4.25 7.24
C LYS A 72 3.29 -3.46 8.50
N ALA A 73 2.40 -2.62 9.03
CA ALA A 73 2.63 -1.97 10.31
C ALA A 73 2.51 -2.98 11.48
N THR A 74 2.75 -2.49 12.71
CA THR A 74 2.51 -3.27 13.93
C THR A 74 1.02 -3.55 14.15
N ILE A 75 0.17 -2.61 13.74
CA ILE A 75 -1.28 -2.75 13.76
C ILE A 75 -1.76 -3.54 12.55
N MET A 76 -2.65 -4.51 12.80
CA MET A 76 -3.27 -5.32 11.74
C MET A 76 -4.12 -4.45 10.80
N GLY A 77 -4.07 -4.72 9.50
CA GLY A 77 -4.78 -3.94 8.49
C GLY A 77 -4.13 -2.58 8.15
N VAL A 78 -3.05 -2.19 8.83
CA VAL A 78 -2.33 -0.95 8.56
C VAL A 78 -1.01 -1.25 7.85
N PHE A 79 -0.70 -0.44 6.83
CA PHE A 79 0.50 -0.56 6.01
C PHE A 79 1.18 0.80 5.86
N ALA A 80 2.48 0.81 5.59
CA ALA A 80 3.21 2.04 5.34
C ALA A 80 4.23 1.86 4.21
N CYS A 81 4.33 2.85 3.31
CA CYS A 81 5.26 2.86 2.19
C CYS A 81 5.86 4.26 1.97
N GLY A 82 6.85 4.37 1.08
CA GLY A 82 7.46 5.65 0.73
C GLY A 82 8.41 6.22 1.79
N GLU A 83 8.45 7.54 1.92
CA GLU A 83 9.36 8.23 2.86
C GLU A 83 9.01 7.98 4.33
N ASN A 84 7.77 7.57 4.61
CA ASN A 84 7.25 7.31 5.95
C ASN A 84 7.98 6.18 6.68
N ASN A 85 8.66 5.29 5.96
CA ASN A 85 9.41 4.17 6.54
C ASN A 85 10.77 3.93 5.86
N SER A 86 11.35 4.96 5.22
CA SER A 86 12.60 4.85 4.47
C SER A 86 13.68 5.78 4.99
N MET A 87 14.86 5.24 5.31
CA MET A 87 16.03 6.02 5.73
C MET A 87 16.70 6.79 4.57
N LYS A 88 16.49 6.34 3.32
CA LYS A 88 16.92 7.03 2.10
C LYS A 88 15.70 7.23 1.18
N PRO A 89 14.93 8.31 1.36
CA PRO A 89 13.82 8.59 0.48
C PRO A 89 14.34 8.88 -0.93
N SER A 90 13.79 8.17 -1.91
CA SER A 90 13.96 8.47 -3.33
C SER A 90 12.65 8.15 -4.04
N VAL A 91 12.40 8.81 -5.18
CA VAL A 91 11.19 8.57 -5.97
C VAL A 91 11.09 7.10 -6.40
N ALA A 92 12.21 6.51 -6.84
CA ALA A 92 12.26 5.11 -7.25
C ALA A 92 11.93 4.14 -6.10
N ASN A 93 12.50 4.37 -4.90
CA ASN A 93 12.21 3.54 -3.73
C ASN A 93 10.75 3.72 -3.26
N ALA A 94 10.21 4.95 -3.33
CA ALA A 94 8.81 5.20 -3.02
C ALA A 94 7.86 4.47 -3.98
N GLY A 95 8.14 4.51 -5.28
CA GLY A 95 7.38 3.78 -6.30
C GLY A 95 7.43 2.26 -6.08
N TYR A 96 8.62 1.70 -5.86
CA TYR A 96 8.79 0.27 -5.57
C TYR A 96 8.00 -0.16 -4.32
N LYS A 97 8.14 0.57 -3.21
CA LYS A 97 7.44 0.25 -1.96
C LYS A 97 5.93 0.39 -2.11
N GLY A 98 5.45 1.39 -2.86
CA GLY A 98 4.03 1.57 -3.15
C GLY A 98 3.46 0.35 -3.87
N ASN A 99 4.12 -0.10 -4.94
CA ASN A 99 3.70 -1.27 -5.71
C ASN A 99 3.69 -2.54 -4.86
N LEU A 100 4.77 -2.78 -4.10
CA LEU A 100 4.83 -3.92 -3.19
C LEU A 100 3.70 -3.88 -2.15
N THR A 101 3.46 -2.71 -1.54
CA THR A 101 2.39 -2.57 -0.54
C THR A 101 1.02 -2.81 -1.15
N GLY A 102 0.75 -2.27 -2.34
CA GLY A 102 -0.51 -2.49 -3.05
C GLY A 102 -0.77 -3.96 -3.35
N ALA A 103 0.24 -4.68 -3.84
CA ALA A 103 0.15 -6.11 -4.10
C ALA A 103 -0.16 -6.91 -2.81
N VAL A 104 0.56 -6.62 -1.73
CA VAL A 104 0.37 -7.29 -0.43
C VAL A 104 -0.99 -6.96 0.20
N VAL A 105 -1.46 -5.72 0.09
CA VAL A 105 -2.79 -5.32 0.55
C VAL A 105 -3.86 -6.10 -0.21
N ASN A 106 -3.74 -6.17 -1.54
CA ASN A 106 -4.65 -6.92 -2.38
C ASN A 106 -4.68 -8.41 -1.99
N GLU A 107 -3.51 -9.03 -1.87
CA GLU A 107 -3.37 -10.43 -1.41
C GLU A 107 -3.97 -10.65 -0.02
N SER A 108 -3.88 -9.67 0.89
CA SER A 108 -4.44 -9.80 2.24
C SER A 108 -5.95 -9.60 2.34
N LEU A 109 -6.58 -9.05 1.31
CA LEU A 109 -8.00 -8.67 1.31
C LEU A 109 -8.83 -9.49 0.34
N VAL A 110 -8.22 -10.24 -0.57
CA VAL A 110 -8.93 -10.92 -1.65
C VAL A 110 -8.50 -12.37 -1.71
N GLU A 111 -9.48 -13.26 -1.69
CA GLU A 111 -9.33 -14.68 -1.97
C GLU A 111 -10.09 -15.02 -3.25
N VAL A 112 -9.48 -15.87 -4.08
CA VAL A 112 -10.06 -16.28 -5.36
C VAL A 112 -10.36 -17.77 -5.29
N LEU A 113 -11.62 -18.12 -5.47
CA LEU A 113 -12.11 -19.49 -5.47
C LEU A 113 -12.52 -19.88 -6.88
N ILE A 114 -12.35 -21.15 -7.22
CA ILE A 114 -12.91 -21.78 -8.40
C ILE A 114 -14.18 -22.54 -8.04
N THR A 115 -15.16 -22.56 -8.94
CA THR A 115 -16.42 -23.28 -8.71
C THR A 115 -17.06 -23.78 -9.99
N ASN A 116 -17.91 -24.81 -9.86
CA ASN A 116 -18.69 -25.36 -10.97
C ASN A 116 -20.08 -24.71 -11.15
N ILE A 117 -20.35 -23.56 -10.51
CA ILE A 117 -21.63 -22.84 -10.67
C ILE A 117 -21.71 -22.23 -12.08
N GLU A 118 -22.66 -22.68 -12.89
CA GLU A 118 -22.73 -22.34 -14.33
C GLU A 118 -23.63 -21.14 -14.63
N SER A 119 -24.68 -20.91 -13.83
CA SER A 119 -25.70 -19.90 -14.13
C SER A 119 -25.70 -18.68 -13.20
N ASP A 120 -26.17 -17.56 -13.74
CA ASP A 120 -26.36 -16.32 -12.98
C ASP A 120 -27.40 -16.47 -11.84
N THR A 121 -28.42 -17.31 -12.04
CA THR A 121 -29.45 -17.57 -11.03
C THR A 121 -28.87 -18.32 -9.83
N GLU A 122 -28.08 -19.35 -10.07
CA GLU A 122 -27.39 -20.11 -9.02
C GLU A 122 -26.36 -19.23 -8.30
N ASN A 123 -25.58 -18.43 -9.05
CA ASN A 123 -24.66 -17.47 -8.46
C ASN A 123 -25.37 -16.49 -7.53
N LYS A 124 -26.48 -15.88 -7.96
CA LYS A 124 -27.29 -14.99 -7.11
C LYS A 124 -27.81 -15.70 -5.86
N HIS A 125 -28.20 -16.97 -5.97
CA HIS A 125 -28.63 -17.76 -4.82
C HIS A 125 -27.47 -18.04 -3.84
N VAL A 126 -26.31 -18.46 -4.35
CA VAL A 126 -25.10 -18.71 -3.56
C VAL A 126 -24.60 -17.45 -2.89
N VAL A 127 -24.47 -16.34 -3.63
CA VAL A 127 -24.04 -15.04 -3.09
C VAL A 127 -24.99 -14.55 -2.00
N ARG A 128 -26.31 -14.72 -2.16
CA ARG A 128 -27.28 -14.35 -1.12
C ARG A 128 -27.03 -15.14 0.17
N ASN A 129 -26.90 -16.47 0.07
CA ASN A 129 -26.63 -17.30 1.25
C ASN A 129 -25.28 -16.93 1.89
N LEU A 130 -24.22 -16.76 1.09
CA LEU A 130 -22.93 -16.34 1.62
C LEU A 130 -23.03 -14.99 2.34
N LYS A 131 -23.85 -14.06 1.84
CA LYS A 131 -24.10 -12.77 2.50
C LYS A 131 -24.89 -12.89 3.80
N ASP A 132 -25.77 -13.87 3.93
CA ASP A 132 -26.48 -14.13 5.18
C ASP A 132 -25.53 -14.63 6.29
N PHE A 133 -24.53 -15.45 5.93
CA PHE A 133 -23.54 -15.97 6.88
C PHE A 133 -22.30 -15.06 7.07
N PHE A 134 -21.93 -14.29 6.05
CA PHE A 134 -20.74 -13.43 6.01
C PHE A 134 -21.11 -12.03 5.49
N PRO A 135 -21.88 -11.25 6.26
CA PRO A 135 -22.43 -9.97 5.78
C PRO A 135 -21.35 -8.97 5.35
N ASP A 136 -20.22 -8.97 6.04
CA ASP A 136 -19.11 -8.04 5.83
C ASP A 136 -18.22 -8.38 4.62
N LEU A 137 -18.34 -9.58 4.04
CA LEU A 137 -17.53 -9.99 2.88
C LEU A 137 -18.16 -9.50 1.59
N LYS A 138 -17.43 -8.81 0.73
CA LYS A 138 -17.86 -8.50 -0.64
C LYS A 138 -17.57 -9.71 -1.53
N ILE A 139 -18.55 -10.11 -2.32
CA ILE A 139 -18.47 -11.32 -3.13
C ILE A 139 -18.83 -10.95 -4.56
N ASN A 140 -17.95 -11.27 -5.50
CA ASN A 140 -18.20 -11.13 -6.92
C ASN A 140 -17.99 -12.49 -7.59
N TYR A 141 -18.68 -12.73 -8.70
CA TYR A 141 -18.53 -13.93 -9.48
C TYR A 141 -18.30 -13.55 -10.95
N ASP A 142 -17.44 -14.32 -11.61
CA ASP A 142 -17.18 -14.21 -13.03
C ASP A 142 -17.47 -15.58 -13.66
N ILE A 143 -18.42 -15.63 -14.59
CA ILE A 143 -18.75 -16.82 -15.38
C ILE A 143 -17.85 -16.81 -16.61
N GLU A 144 -16.88 -17.71 -16.64
CA GLU A 144 -16.01 -17.95 -17.79
C GLU A 144 -16.56 -19.05 -18.72
N TYR A 145 -17.24 -20.03 -18.13
CA TYR A 145 -17.85 -21.16 -18.82
C TYR A 145 -19.35 -21.21 -18.53
N GLU A 146 -20.16 -21.14 -19.58
CA GLU A 146 -21.62 -21.37 -19.51
C GLU A 146 -21.95 -22.83 -19.18
N LYS A 147 -21.01 -23.74 -19.41
CA LYS A 147 -21.13 -25.16 -19.09
C LYS A 147 -19.76 -25.75 -18.75
N ILE A 148 -19.70 -26.47 -17.64
CA ILE A 148 -18.50 -27.05 -17.06
C ILE A 148 -18.59 -28.57 -17.17
N HIS A 149 -17.72 -29.14 -17.99
CA HIS A 149 -17.65 -30.58 -18.18
C HIS A 149 -16.55 -31.23 -17.35
N LEU A 150 -15.50 -30.46 -17.01
CA LEU A 150 -14.32 -30.97 -16.32
C LEU A 150 -13.82 -29.98 -15.28
N PHE A 151 -14.36 -30.05 -14.07
CA PHE A 151 -13.81 -29.37 -12.91
C PHE A 151 -12.59 -30.16 -12.37
N PRO A 152 -11.48 -29.52 -11.96
CA PRO A 152 -11.25 -28.09 -11.80
C PRO A 152 -10.69 -27.37 -13.04
N CYS A 153 -10.39 -28.04 -14.16
CA CYS A 153 -9.73 -27.37 -15.30
C CYS A 153 -10.66 -26.37 -16.04
N GLN A 154 -11.96 -26.64 -16.06
CA GLN A 154 -13.02 -25.71 -16.46
C GLN A 154 -13.73 -25.26 -15.19
N HIS A 155 -13.73 -23.96 -14.93
CA HIS A 155 -14.28 -23.40 -13.71
C HIS A 155 -14.71 -21.95 -13.90
N ASN A 156 -15.65 -21.53 -13.09
CA ASN A 156 -16.00 -20.14 -12.90
C ASN A 156 -15.32 -19.60 -11.64
N ILE A 157 -15.20 -18.29 -11.56
CA ILE A 157 -14.45 -17.61 -10.49
C ILE A 157 -15.41 -17.00 -9.49
N LEU A 158 -15.15 -17.23 -8.21
CA LEU A 158 -15.78 -16.55 -7.10
C LEU A 158 -14.71 -15.76 -6.33
N ARG A 159 -14.75 -14.43 -6.42
CA ARG A 159 -13.85 -13.53 -5.68
C ARG A 159 -14.50 -13.11 -4.38
N VAL A 160 -13.79 -13.33 -3.28
CA VAL A 160 -14.21 -12.95 -1.94
C VAL A 160 -13.26 -11.88 -1.41
N GLU A 161 -13.81 -10.75 -1.01
CA GLU A 161 -13.06 -9.60 -0.50
C GLU A 161 -13.48 -9.27 0.94
N GLY A 162 -12.52 -9.05 1.85
CA GLY A 162 -12.82 -8.66 3.23
C GLY A 162 -11.61 -8.68 4.16
N LEU A 163 -11.77 -8.13 5.37
CA LEU A 163 -10.70 -8.05 6.37
C LEU A 163 -10.37 -9.41 7.01
N GLN A 164 -11.36 -10.29 7.12
CA GLN A 164 -11.22 -11.63 7.70
C GLN A 164 -12.00 -12.62 6.84
N ILE A 165 -11.28 -13.34 5.99
CA ILE A 165 -11.88 -14.32 5.08
C ILE A 165 -11.63 -15.72 5.66
N ASN A 166 -12.70 -16.44 6.00
CA ASN A 166 -12.61 -17.85 6.40
C ASN A 166 -12.92 -18.75 5.19
N ILE A 167 -11.89 -18.99 4.38
CA ILE A 167 -11.95 -19.76 3.13
C ILE A 167 -12.61 -21.12 3.34
N LEU A 168 -12.20 -21.85 4.39
CA LEU A 168 -12.71 -23.20 4.68
C LEU A 168 -14.23 -23.20 4.95
N SER A 169 -14.73 -22.19 5.64
CA SER A 169 -16.17 -22.07 5.94
C SER A 169 -16.97 -21.72 4.70
N ILE A 170 -16.43 -20.87 3.82
CA ILE A 170 -17.03 -20.50 2.54
C ILE A 170 -17.12 -21.72 1.62
N ILE A 171 -16.00 -22.43 1.41
CA ILE A 171 -15.94 -23.64 0.60
C ILE A 171 -16.94 -24.68 1.13
N LYS A 172 -16.95 -24.90 2.45
CA LYS A 172 -17.88 -25.85 3.08
C LYS A 172 -19.34 -25.48 2.84
N LEU A 173 -19.69 -24.19 2.95
CA LEU A 173 -21.05 -23.73 2.72
C LEU A 173 -21.48 -23.95 1.26
N ILE A 174 -20.62 -23.61 0.29
CA ILE A 174 -20.91 -23.81 -1.14
C ILE A 174 -21.05 -25.31 -1.46
N ASN A 175 -20.17 -26.15 -0.93
CA ASN A 175 -20.24 -27.61 -1.09
C ASN A 175 -21.54 -28.19 -0.51
N ASN A 176 -22.01 -27.69 0.63
CA ASN A 176 -23.29 -28.11 1.21
C ASN A 176 -24.51 -27.69 0.36
N MET A 177 -24.36 -26.67 -0.49
CA MET A 177 -25.38 -26.25 -1.45
C MET A 177 -25.38 -27.10 -2.74
N GLY A 178 -24.44 -28.04 -2.87
CA GLY A 178 -24.35 -28.97 -4.01
C GLY A 178 -23.38 -28.56 -5.12
N PHE A 179 -22.60 -27.50 -4.92
CA PHE A 179 -21.62 -27.01 -5.90
C PHE A 179 -20.19 -27.37 -5.46
N GLU A 180 -19.32 -27.68 -6.42
CA GLU A 180 -17.91 -27.85 -6.13
C GLU A 180 -17.23 -26.49 -6.03
N CYS A 181 -16.41 -26.29 -4.99
CA CYS A 181 -15.65 -25.08 -4.79
C CYS A 181 -14.28 -25.36 -4.16
N GLN A 182 -13.23 -24.72 -4.69
CA GLN A 182 -11.85 -24.89 -4.22
C GLN A 182 -11.10 -23.55 -4.29
N LEU A 183 -10.00 -23.42 -3.55
CA LEU A 183 -9.11 -22.26 -3.67
C LEU A 183 -8.39 -22.29 -5.02
N LEU A 184 -8.26 -21.14 -5.68
CA LEU A 184 -7.45 -21.02 -6.88
C LEU A 184 -5.97 -21.16 -6.51
N GLU A 185 -5.30 -22.21 -6.99
CA GLU A 185 -3.85 -22.42 -6.82
C GLU A 185 -3.08 -22.08 -8.12
N ASP A 186 -1.76 -21.82 -8.02
CA ASP A 186 -0.91 -21.41 -9.16
C ASP A 186 -0.84 -22.43 -10.31
N LYS A 187 -1.26 -23.68 -10.08
CA LYS A 187 -1.30 -24.75 -11.08
C LYS A 187 -2.64 -25.45 -11.05
N ILE A 188 -3.54 -25.05 -11.94
CA ILE A 188 -4.84 -25.70 -12.13
C ILE A 188 -4.83 -26.28 -13.52
N CYS A 189 -4.33 -27.51 -13.60
CA CYS A 189 -4.02 -28.13 -14.88
C CYS A 189 -3.08 -27.23 -15.74
#